data_AF-A0A085WRX5-F1
#
_entry.id   AF-A0A085WRX5-F1
#
_cell.length_a   1.000
_cell.length_b   1.000
_cell.length_c   1.000
_cell.angle_alpha   90.00
_cell.angle_beta   90.00
_cell.angle_gamma   90.00
#
_symmetry.space_group_name_H-M   'P 1'
#
loop_
_entity.id
_entity.type
_entity.pdbx_description
1 polymer ?
#
loop_
_entity_poly.entity_id
_entity_poly.type
_entity_poly.pdbx_seq_one_letter_code
_entity_poly.pdbx_strand_id
1 'polypeptide(L)'
;MPLNASKWILACVFSALSGLALGCGGVDDSEESAASLQTSQALLSMKDQVDGKIVAQVRLSTTHSVEFWQFSDGAINLREIGSAQDLEKQLDLEALQGLSPIERFRQLAGPSEPVPASLLEAASVQKAAPGQPVSMVPWAPPPPPERKPESGASSFAPLIDWNADALWFQQNFCTWSTVDSVWCPTNVGWADAGAVYAMFYESTCFAASQNQSATYTTKSWNGSAWVTNAVNTVAPRYWQRWTFEVLNWYTARCESINTGGDSRVDFSHRFRWGTPSIGALGDFPSDRTYSGGYSNDTQGVTHDSNYWFLTNTNNIWRVPVGSSLNDNPSYTASNPWAGLYNHLGDISYGAGYLFIPLERNGGSGSWCSFGVMNTSLTPYAYAIVPDAGISDQGESCPWVAYNPRDGHLYASAFDASYINKYSWSLAYVNSAWQLNLSFVSRIQIKDKYGNPVSLTSLQGAEFSNTGKLYLVSDSAGAVYVMDVFNGRLQTAFGVQVDHGSYEELEGITLWDVDSGVAPGVSGQIHVQMCDNDWPDSDDFYFKHYRASEPSKL
;
A
#
# COMPACT_ATOMS: atom_id res chain seq x y z
N MET A 1 -27.41 -39.56 -2.97
CA MET A 1 -28.62 -39.05 -2.30
C MET A 1 -28.62 -37.53 -2.38
N PRO A 2 -29.47 -36.90 -3.18
CA PRO A 2 -29.70 -35.45 -3.11
C PRO A 2 -31.12 -35.16 -2.60
N LEU A 3 -31.27 -34.11 -1.77
CA LEU A 3 -32.56 -33.56 -1.37
C LEU A 3 -32.79 -32.22 -2.09
N ASN A 4 -33.94 -32.17 -2.77
CA ASN A 4 -34.57 -31.03 -3.42
C ASN A 4 -35.19 -30.05 -2.39
N ALA A 5 -35.30 -28.77 -2.74
CA ALA A 5 -36.52 -27.95 -2.62
C ALA A 5 -36.31 -26.60 -3.37
N SER A 6 -36.92 -26.35 -4.54
CA SER A 6 -38.29 -25.86 -4.80
C SER A 6 -38.50 -24.35 -4.64
N LYS A 7 -38.83 -23.73 -5.79
CA LYS A 7 -39.34 -22.38 -6.07
C LYS A 7 -40.54 -21.94 -5.21
N TRP A 8 -40.71 -20.62 -5.04
CA TRP A 8 -42.02 -19.96 -5.10
C TRP A 8 -41.95 -18.63 -5.88
N ILE A 9 -42.80 -18.53 -6.89
CA ILE A 9 -43.25 -17.31 -7.58
C ILE A 9 -44.68 -17.10 -7.10
N LEU A 10 -45.09 -15.88 -6.73
CA LEU A 10 -46.50 -15.52 -6.72
C LEU A 10 -46.69 -14.07 -7.18
N ALA A 11 -47.53 -13.91 -8.19
CA ALA A 11 -47.99 -12.64 -8.73
C ALA A 11 -49.48 -12.44 -8.41
N CYS A 12 -49.84 -11.16 -8.22
CA CYS A 12 -51.15 -10.51 -8.40
C CYS A 12 -52.39 -11.01 -7.65
N VAL A 13 -53.01 -10.12 -6.87
CA VAL A 13 -54.45 -9.83 -6.93
C VAL A 13 -54.70 -8.34 -6.64
N PHE A 14 -55.26 -7.63 -7.63
CA PHE A 14 -55.93 -6.34 -7.49
C PHE A 14 -57.36 -6.59 -6.96
N SER A 15 -57.82 -5.81 -5.99
CA SER A 15 -59.25 -5.61 -5.78
C SER A 15 -59.51 -4.20 -5.24
N ALA A 16 -60.41 -3.50 -5.92
CA ALA A 16 -60.92 -2.19 -5.56
C ALA A 16 -62.13 -2.37 -4.62
N LEU A 17 -62.33 -1.44 -3.67
CA LEU A 17 -63.65 -0.99 -3.25
C LEU A 17 -63.57 0.37 -2.54
N SER A 18 -64.61 1.14 -2.84
CA SER A 18 -64.91 2.54 -2.60
C SER A 18 -65.09 2.98 -1.14
N GLY A 19 -64.71 4.24 -0.88
CA GLY A 19 -65.66 5.26 -0.44
C GLY A 19 -65.67 5.63 1.05
N LEU A 20 -65.13 6.81 1.38
CA LEU A 20 -65.80 7.82 2.21
C LEU A 20 -64.99 9.13 2.20
N ALA A 21 -65.63 10.18 1.67
CA ALA A 21 -65.18 11.55 1.74
C ALA A 21 -65.62 12.17 3.08
N LEU A 22 -64.76 13.00 3.68
CA LEU A 22 -65.12 14.22 4.42
C LEU A 22 -63.85 14.88 4.98
N GLY A 23 -63.63 16.15 4.64
CA GLY A 23 -62.74 17.05 5.39
C GLY A 23 -61.68 17.78 4.56
N CYS A 24 -62.09 18.67 3.66
CA CYS A 24 -61.19 19.68 3.10
C CYS A 24 -60.85 20.72 4.19
N GLY A 25 -59.64 20.65 4.72
CA GLY A 25 -58.97 21.75 5.41
C GLY A 25 -57.67 22.03 4.67
N GLY A 26 -57.72 22.95 3.70
CA GLY A 26 -56.54 23.40 2.97
C GLY A 26 -55.65 24.22 3.89
N VAL A 27 -54.47 23.67 4.21
CA VAL A 27 -53.30 24.44 4.60
C VAL A 27 -52.35 24.36 3.42
N ASP A 28 -52.02 25.51 2.85
CA ASP A 28 -51.09 25.64 1.73
C ASP A 28 -49.67 25.28 2.20
N ASP A 29 -49.30 23.99 2.11
CA ASP A 29 -47.95 23.48 2.38
C ASP A 29 -46.96 23.73 1.21
N SER A 30 -47.28 24.67 0.31
CA SER A 30 -46.48 24.91 -0.91
C SER A 30 -45.34 25.92 -0.74
N GLU A 31 -45.25 26.63 0.39
CA GLU A 31 -44.15 27.58 0.66
C GLU A 31 -42.98 27.00 1.48
N GLU A 32 -43.19 25.98 2.33
CA GLU A 32 -42.09 25.38 3.10
C GLU A 32 -41.17 24.49 2.26
N SER A 33 -41.68 23.82 1.21
CA SER A 33 -40.84 22.98 0.36
C SER A 33 -39.90 23.79 -0.54
N ALA A 34 -40.31 25.00 -0.95
CA ALA A 34 -39.49 25.90 -1.76
C ALA A 34 -38.40 26.61 -0.93
N ALA A 35 -38.70 26.97 0.32
CA ALA A 35 -37.73 27.56 1.24
C ALA A 35 -36.63 26.56 1.65
N SER A 36 -36.98 25.29 1.86
CA SER A 36 -36.02 24.19 2.12
C SER A 36 -35.03 23.96 0.95
N LEU A 37 -35.54 23.99 -0.29
CA LEU A 37 -34.73 23.85 -1.51
C LEU A 37 -33.88 25.08 -1.83
N GLN A 38 -34.33 26.31 -1.50
CA GLN A 38 -33.52 27.51 -1.68
C GLN A 38 -32.44 27.71 -0.61
N THR A 39 -32.67 27.27 0.63
CA THR A 39 -31.69 27.39 1.72
C THR A 39 -30.52 26.40 1.54
N SER A 40 -30.79 25.22 1.00
CA SER A 40 -29.74 24.25 0.61
C SER A 40 -28.87 24.74 -0.56
N GLN A 41 -29.45 25.46 -1.54
CA GLN A 41 -28.68 26.05 -2.64
C GLN A 41 -27.86 27.28 -2.22
N ALA A 42 -28.34 28.07 -1.25
CA ALA A 42 -27.64 29.27 -0.77
C ALA A 42 -26.46 28.95 0.17
N LEU A 43 -26.52 27.89 0.99
CA LEU A 43 -25.39 27.43 1.82
C LEU A 43 -24.29 26.72 1.00
N LEU A 44 -24.61 26.25 -0.21
CA LEU A 44 -23.64 25.74 -1.18
C LEU A 44 -22.90 26.86 -1.96
N SER A 45 -23.16 28.14 -1.68
CA SER A 45 -22.53 29.27 -2.39
C SER A 45 -21.17 29.70 -1.83
N MET A 46 -20.68 29.08 -0.74
CA MET A 46 -19.25 29.17 -0.42
C MET A 46 -18.50 28.33 -1.44
N LYS A 47 -17.99 29.03 -2.46
CA LYS A 47 -17.32 28.43 -3.60
C LYS A 47 -16.11 27.65 -3.11
N ASP A 48 -16.16 26.33 -3.24
CA ASP A 48 -15.01 25.44 -3.06
C ASP A 48 -13.80 26.05 -3.78
N GLN A 49 -12.68 26.17 -3.06
CA GLN A 49 -11.40 26.59 -3.61
C GLN A 49 -10.51 25.36 -3.69
N VAL A 50 -10.50 24.69 -4.84
CA VAL A 50 -9.65 23.51 -5.08
C VAL A 50 -8.61 23.89 -6.13
N ASP A 51 -7.34 23.64 -5.86
CA ASP A 51 -6.22 23.81 -6.79
C ASP A 51 -6.16 22.66 -7.81
N GLY A 52 -7.25 22.50 -8.56
CA GLY A 52 -7.41 21.42 -9.50
C GLY A 52 -8.66 21.57 -10.36
N LYS A 53 -8.84 20.61 -11.27
CA LYS A 53 -9.99 20.51 -12.16
C LYS A 53 -10.72 19.19 -11.93
N ILE A 54 -12.04 19.25 -11.77
CA ILE A 54 -12.87 18.03 -11.84
C ILE A 54 -12.77 17.48 -13.26
N VAL A 55 -12.30 16.24 -13.39
CA VAL A 55 -12.17 15.53 -14.67
C VAL A 55 -13.20 14.42 -14.83
N ALA A 56 -13.83 13.97 -13.74
CA ALA A 56 -15.01 13.12 -13.74
C ALA A 56 -15.78 13.25 -12.41
N GLN A 57 -17.07 12.92 -12.44
CA GLN A 57 -17.90 12.79 -11.24
C GLN A 57 -18.84 11.59 -11.42
N VAL A 58 -18.98 10.80 -10.36
CA VAL A 58 -19.95 9.70 -10.25
C VAL A 58 -20.91 10.06 -9.14
N ARG A 59 -22.22 10.04 -9.41
CA ARG A 59 -23.26 10.24 -8.39
C ARG A 59 -23.79 8.89 -7.95
N LEU A 60 -23.59 8.54 -6.69
CA LEU A 60 -24.02 7.28 -6.10
C LEU A 60 -25.43 7.41 -5.50
N SER A 61 -25.79 8.62 -5.06
CA SER A 61 -27.14 8.99 -4.61
C SER A 61 -27.42 10.46 -4.91
N THR A 62 -28.53 10.99 -4.39
CA THR A 62 -28.85 12.43 -4.40
C THR A 62 -27.87 13.27 -3.58
N THR A 63 -27.22 12.66 -2.60
CA THR A 63 -26.39 13.33 -1.59
C THR A 63 -25.00 12.71 -1.46
N HIS A 64 -24.72 11.66 -2.23
CA HIS A 64 -23.43 10.97 -2.31
C HIS A 64 -22.84 11.06 -3.70
N SER A 65 -21.64 11.63 -3.80
CA SER A 65 -20.86 11.66 -5.03
C SER A 65 -19.38 11.38 -4.79
N VAL A 66 -18.74 10.95 -5.87
CA VAL A 66 -17.29 10.74 -5.97
C VAL A 66 -16.79 11.58 -7.13
N GLU A 67 -15.77 12.37 -6.89
CA GLU A 67 -15.17 13.27 -7.85
C GLU A 67 -13.71 12.93 -8.07
N PHE A 68 -13.30 12.99 -9.33
CA PHE A 68 -11.93 12.79 -9.77
C PHE A 68 -11.35 14.17 -10.07
N TRP A 69 -10.31 14.54 -9.32
CA TRP A 69 -9.69 15.85 -9.41
C TRP A 69 -8.26 15.72 -9.96
N GLN A 70 -7.99 16.39 -11.07
CA GLN A 70 -6.64 16.56 -11.59
C GLN A 70 -6.00 17.81 -10.99
N PHE A 71 -4.89 17.65 -10.28
CA PHE A 71 -4.13 18.73 -9.67
C PHE A 71 -3.06 19.27 -10.63
N SER A 72 -2.42 20.38 -10.25
CA SER A 72 -1.39 21.07 -11.05
C SER A 72 -0.14 20.21 -11.32
N ASP A 73 0.13 19.23 -10.47
CA ASP A 73 1.18 18.21 -10.65
C ASP A 73 0.78 17.07 -11.60
N GLY A 74 -0.44 17.10 -12.14
CA GLY A 74 -1.01 16.08 -13.02
C GLY A 74 -1.60 14.87 -12.29
N ALA A 75 -1.50 14.80 -10.97
CA ALA A 75 -2.07 13.71 -10.18
C ALA A 75 -3.60 13.74 -10.21
N ILE A 76 -4.21 12.56 -10.30
CA ILE A 76 -5.66 12.39 -10.18
C ILE A 76 -5.98 11.83 -8.80
N ASN A 77 -6.63 12.63 -7.96
CA ASN A 77 -7.03 12.27 -6.59
C ASN A 77 -8.56 12.18 -6.49
N LEU A 78 -9.05 11.52 -5.44
CA LEU A 78 -10.48 11.35 -5.20
C LEU A 78 -10.97 12.29 -4.10
N ARG A 79 -12.13 12.90 -4.35
CA ARG A 79 -12.97 13.51 -3.32
C ARG A 79 -14.29 12.77 -3.25
N GLU A 80 -14.66 12.31 -2.07
CA GLU A 80 -15.97 11.73 -1.82
C GLU A 80 -16.76 12.65 -0.89
N ILE A 81 -18.03 12.84 -1.20
CA ILE A 81 -18.93 13.73 -0.49
C ILE A 81 -20.18 12.93 -0.17
N GLY A 82 -20.62 12.92 1.08
CA GLY A 82 -21.84 12.23 1.49
C GLY A 82 -22.57 12.96 2.59
N SER A 83 -23.88 12.74 2.68
CA SER A 83 -24.66 13.14 3.85
C SER A 83 -24.50 12.12 4.97
N ALA A 84 -24.92 12.49 6.19
CA ALA A 84 -25.09 11.57 7.32
C ALA A 84 -26.17 10.49 7.08
N GLN A 85 -26.84 10.46 5.93
CA GLN A 85 -27.75 9.38 5.55
C GLN A 85 -27.13 8.42 4.52
N ASP A 86 -26.06 8.81 3.82
CA ASP A 86 -25.38 7.97 2.82
C ASP A 86 -24.34 7.04 3.44
N LEU A 87 -24.39 6.86 4.76
CA LEU A 87 -23.33 6.27 5.56
C LEU A 87 -23.05 4.80 5.24
N GLU A 88 -24.08 4.04 4.88
CA GLU A 88 -23.95 2.62 4.51
C GLU A 88 -23.37 2.41 3.10
N LYS A 89 -23.12 3.50 2.35
CA LYS A 89 -22.72 3.43 0.94
C LYS A 89 -21.30 3.90 0.68
N GLN A 90 -20.52 4.20 1.73
CA GLN A 90 -19.15 4.69 1.62
C GLN A 90 -18.32 3.84 0.63
N LEU A 91 -17.44 4.49 -0.12
CA LEU A 91 -16.51 3.78 -1.00
C LEU A 91 -15.65 2.79 -0.21
N ASP A 92 -15.71 1.54 -0.66
CA ASP A 92 -14.72 0.51 -0.36
C ASP A 92 -13.43 0.84 -1.11
N LEU A 93 -12.52 1.58 -0.46
CA LEU A 93 -11.23 1.94 -1.04
C LEU A 93 -10.32 0.74 -1.25
N GLU A 94 -10.52 -0.35 -0.52
CA GLU A 94 -9.77 -1.60 -0.71
C GLU A 94 -10.20 -2.26 -2.03
N ALA A 95 -11.48 -2.20 -2.38
CA ALA A 95 -11.95 -2.65 -3.70
C ALA A 95 -11.48 -1.76 -4.86
N LEU A 96 -11.14 -0.49 -4.61
CA LEU A 96 -10.60 0.45 -5.61
C LEU A 96 -9.07 0.45 -5.68
N GLN A 97 -8.43 -0.30 -4.79
CA GLN A 97 -7.00 -0.39 -4.65
C GLN A 97 -6.37 -0.97 -5.92
N GLY A 98 -5.25 -0.40 -6.35
CA GLY A 98 -4.54 -0.88 -7.54
C GLY A 98 -5.25 -0.63 -8.87
N LEU A 99 -6.49 -0.13 -8.90
CA LEU A 99 -7.15 0.26 -10.14
C LEU A 99 -6.61 1.60 -10.67
N SER A 100 -6.52 1.74 -11.99
CA SER A 100 -6.27 3.03 -12.64
C SER A 100 -7.46 3.98 -12.43
N PRO A 101 -7.28 5.31 -12.61
CA PRO A 101 -8.40 6.26 -12.51
C PRO A 101 -9.61 5.90 -13.40
N ILE A 102 -9.35 5.33 -14.58
CA ILE A 102 -10.38 4.89 -15.52
C ILE A 102 -11.13 3.66 -14.99
N GLU A 103 -10.41 2.68 -14.45
CA GLU A 103 -11.00 1.47 -13.88
C GLU A 103 -11.81 1.79 -12.62
N ARG A 104 -11.32 2.70 -11.76
CA ARG A 104 -12.09 3.22 -10.63
C ARG A 104 -13.38 3.87 -11.09
N PHE A 105 -13.32 4.74 -12.11
CA PHE A 105 -14.53 5.35 -12.66
C PHE A 105 -15.53 4.29 -13.12
N ARG A 106 -15.10 3.27 -13.87
CA ARG A 106 -15.98 2.18 -14.33
C ARG A 106 -16.52 1.34 -13.18
N GLN A 107 -15.72 1.05 -12.16
CA GLN A 107 -16.15 0.30 -10.98
C GLN A 107 -17.27 1.05 -10.25
N LEU A 108 -17.20 2.39 -10.20
CA LEU A 108 -18.16 3.22 -9.49
C LEU A 108 -19.39 3.60 -10.33
N ALA A 109 -19.19 3.95 -11.60
CA ALA A 109 -20.27 4.36 -12.50
C ALA A 109 -21.01 3.17 -13.12
N GLY A 110 -20.39 2.00 -13.16
CA GLY A 110 -20.85 0.82 -13.87
C GLY A 110 -20.07 0.58 -15.17
N PRO A 111 -19.88 -0.69 -15.58
CA PRO A 111 -19.00 -1.05 -16.70
C PRO A 111 -19.48 -0.54 -18.06
N SER A 112 -20.77 -0.21 -18.19
CA SER A 112 -21.37 0.33 -19.42
C SER A 112 -21.26 1.83 -19.55
N GLU A 113 -20.92 2.55 -18.47
CA GLU A 113 -20.89 4.01 -18.53
C GLU A 113 -19.65 4.52 -19.29
N PRO A 114 -19.84 5.47 -20.23
CA PRO A 114 -18.75 6.02 -21.00
C PRO A 114 -17.83 6.83 -20.08
N VAL A 115 -16.53 6.55 -20.15
CA VAL A 115 -15.50 7.28 -19.41
C VAL A 115 -15.44 8.72 -19.94
N PRO A 116 -15.56 9.76 -19.08
CA PRO A 116 -15.49 11.15 -19.51
C PRO A 116 -14.19 11.44 -20.28
N ALA A 117 -14.30 12.17 -21.39
CA ALA A 117 -13.15 12.53 -22.22
C ALA A 117 -12.07 13.30 -21.42
N SER A 118 -12.49 14.14 -20.48
CA SER A 118 -11.59 14.85 -19.56
C SER A 118 -10.80 13.92 -18.64
N LEU A 119 -11.38 12.79 -18.20
CA LEU A 119 -10.67 11.80 -17.40
C LEU A 119 -9.68 10.99 -18.26
N LEU A 120 -10.08 10.64 -19.49
CA LEU A 120 -9.17 10.00 -20.45
C LEU A 120 -7.97 10.91 -20.77
N GLU A 121 -8.21 12.20 -21.03
CA GLU A 121 -7.17 13.21 -21.26
C GLU A 121 -6.25 13.33 -20.05
N ALA A 122 -6.80 13.52 -18.84
CA ALA A 122 -6.02 13.64 -17.62
C ALA A 122 -5.15 12.39 -17.35
N ALA A 123 -5.72 11.20 -17.52
CA ALA A 123 -4.99 9.94 -17.38
C ALA A 123 -3.92 9.75 -18.46
N SER A 124 -4.07 10.36 -19.64
CA SER A 124 -3.04 10.35 -20.68
C SER A 124 -1.89 11.32 -20.38
N VAL A 125 -2.18 12.48 -19.78
CA VAL A 125 -1.14 13.45 -19.37
C VAL A 125 -0.27 12.88 -18.24
N GLN A 126 -0.89 12.14 -17.31
CA GLN A 126 -0.19 11.45 -16.23
C GLN A 126 0.90 10.49 -16.75
N LYS A 127 0.74 9.91 -17.95
CA LYS A 127 1.72 9.03 -18.61
C LYS A 127 2.93 9.74 -19.19
N ALA A 128 2.84 11.04 -19.44
CA ALA A 128 3.84 11.77 -20.23
C ALA A 128 4.97 12.40 -19.40
N ALA A 129 4.87 12.42 -18.06
CA ALA A 129 5.93 12.95 -17.19
C ALA A 129 7.10 11.96 -17.14
N PRO A 130 8.25 12.23 -17.80
CA PRO A 130 9.32 11.25 -17.95
C PRO A 130 9.85 10.80 -16.58
N GLY A 131 10.05 9.48 -16.45
CA GLY A 131 10.63 8.81 -15.29
C GLY A 131 12.12 9.10 -15.08
N GLN A 132 12.50 10.38 -15.01
CA GLN A 132 13.78 10.72 -14.40
C GLN A 132 13.70 10.27 -12.94
N PRO A 133 14.66 9.45 -12.45
CA PRO A 133 14.78 9.19 -11.03
C PRO A 133 14.88 10.55 -10.36
N VAL A 134 13.86 10.92 -9.59
CA VAL A 134 13.92 12.18 -8.86
C VAL A 134 15.03 11.97 -7.86
N SER A 135 16.17 12.63 -8.11
CA SER A 135 17.24 12.73 -7.12
C SER A 135 16.57 13.19 -5.84
N MET A 136 16.47 12.28 -4.86
CA MET A 136 15.89 12.59 -3.57
C MET A 136 16.90 13.46 -2.84
N VAL A 137 16.87 14.76 -3.13
CA VAL A 137 17.54 15.76 -2.31
C VAL A 137 17.03 15.55 -0.88
N PRO A 138 17.91 15.48 0.14
CA PRO A 138 17.52 15.21 1.52
C PRO A 138 16.38 16.16 1.93
N TRP A 139 15.16 15.64 1.98
CA TRP A 139 13.98 16.46 2.14
C TRP A 139 13.80 16.73 3.63
N ALA A 140 14.28 17.90 4.07
CA ALA A 140 14.04 18.34 5.44
C ALA A 140 12.52 18.36 5.70
N PRO A 141 12.06 17.89 6.87
CA PRO A 141 10.66 17.98 7.22
C PRO A 141 10.21 19.44 7.12
N PRO A 142 9.04 19.72 6.53
CA PRO A 142 8.54 21.08 6.44
C PRO A 142 8.36 21.65 7.85
N PRO A 143 8.43 22.98 8.02
CA PRO A 143 8.07 23.59 9.29
C PRO A 143 6.64 23.13 9.66
N PRO A 144 6.39 22.81 10.94
CA PRO A 144 5.06 22.41 11.37
C PRO A 144 4.07 23.51 10.99
N PRO A 145 2.87 23.17 10.52
CA PRO A 145 1.85 24.17 10.22
C PRO A 145 1.55 24.99 11.49
N GLU A 146 1.18 26.26 11.29
CA GLU A 146 0.79 27.15 12.39
C GLU A 146 -0.42 26.55 13.13
N ARG A 147 -0.18 26.01 14.33
CA ARG A 147 -1.22 25.39 15.15
C ARG A 147 -2.02 26.48 15.88
N LYS A 148 -3.34 26.42 15.80
CA LYS A 148 -4.18 27.09 16.80
C LYS A 148 -4.09 26.26 18.11
N PRO A 149 -4.11 26.88 19.30
CA PRO A 149 -4.22 26.14 20.56
C PRO A 149 -5.58 25.41 20.63
N GLU A 150 -5.58 24.15 21.07
CA GLU A 150 -6.77 23.29 21.17
C GLU A 150 -7.88 24.03 21.92
N SER A 151 -9.06 24.14 21.30
CA SER A 151 -10.20 24.73 21.98
C SER A 151 -10.74 23.72 22.98
N GLY A 152 -10.92 24.14 24.24
CA GLY A 152 -11.59 23.34 25.26
C GLY A 152 -13.00 22.91 24.81
N ALA A 153 -13.44 21.76 25.33
CA ALA A 153 -14.72 21.14 25.00
C ALA A 153 -15.89 22.15 25.10
N SER A 154 -16.73 22.20 24.07
CA SER A 154 -17.94 23.04 24.02
C SER A 154 -19.12 22.33 24.69
N SER A 155 -19.92 23.06 25.48
CA SER A 155 -21.03 22.52 26.26
C SER A 155 -22.39 22.55 25.52
N PHE A 156 -23.17 21.51 25.79
CA PHE A 156 -24.38 20.93 25.20
C PHE A 156 -25.57 21.79 24.71
N ALA A 157 -26.22 21.25 23.65
CA ALA A 157 -27.67 21.24 23.43
C ALA A 157 -28.19 19.77 23.40
N PRO A 158 -29.45 19.46 23.82
CA PRO A 158 -29.79 18.13 24.35
C PRO A 158 -30.82 17.29 23.55
N LEU A 159 -30.70 17.16 22.22
CA LEU A 159 -31.63 16.31 21.45
C LEU A 159 -30.98 15.32 20.46
N ILE A 160 -29.65 15.26 20.38
CA ILE A 160 -28.91 14.40 19.44
C ILE A 160 -27.95 13.51 20.20
N ASP A 161 -27.90 12.23 19.84
CA ASP A 161 -26.94 11.28 20.39
C ASP A 161 -25.58 11.44 19.68
N TRP A 162 -24.85 12.47 20.09
CA TRP A 162 -23.50 12.77 19.61
C TRP A 162 -22.50 11.62 19.80
N ASN A 163 -22.75 10.76 20.78
CA ASN A 163 -21.90 9.60 21.01
C ASN A 163 -22.16 8.52 19.97
N ALA A 164 -23.42 8.35 19.54
CA ALA A 164 -23.76 7.46 18.45
C ALA A 164 -23.11 7.92 17.13
N ASP A 165 -23.16 9.23 16.82
CA ASP A 165 -22.50 9.78 15.62
C ASP A 165 -20.98 9.59 15.66
N ALA A 166 -20.34 9.91 16.79
CA ALA A 166 -18.89 9.73 16.95
C ALA A 166 -18.46 8.26 16.88
N LEU A 167 -19.22 7.36 17.51
CA LEU A 167 -18.96 5.92 17.46
C LEU A 167 -19.10 5.41 16.03
N TRP A 168 -20.16 5.84 15.33
CA TRP A 168 -20.33 5.53 13.92
C TRP A 168 -19.15 6.05 13.09
N PHE A 169 -18.74 7.31 13.28
CA PHE A 169 -17.62 7.90 12.55
C PHE A 169 -16.34 7.09 12.75
N GLN A 170 -16.05 6.69 13.98
CA GLN A 170 -14.91 5.84 14.32
C GLN A 170 -14.96 4.49 13.60
N GLN A 171 -16.12 3.84 13.57
CA GLN A 171 -16.30 2.54 12.92
C GLN A 171 -16.16 2.58 11.39
N ASN A 172 -16.30 3.75 10.76
CA ASN A 172 -16.33 3.88 9.29
C ASN A 172 -15.08 4.54 8.72
N PHE A 173 -14.47 5.47 9.46
CA PHE A 173 -13.29 6.19 8.99
C PHE A 173 -12.02 5.92 9.79
N CYS A 174 -12.14 5.24 10.94
CA CYS A 174 -11.04 5.07 11.88
C CYS A 174 -10.63 3.62 12.10
N THR A 175 -11.27 2.70 11.36
CA THR A 175 -10.90 1.30 11.29
C THR A 175 -10.27 1.00 9.94
N TRP A 176 -8.99 0.64 9.93
CA TRP A 176 -8.37 -0.03 8.79
C TRP A 176 -7.06 -0.68 9.21
N SER A 177 -6.85 -1.92 8.80
CA SER A 177 -5.67 -2.71 9.19
C SER A 177 -4.47 -2.51 8.25
N THR A 178 -4.66 -1.89 7.08
CA THR A 178 -3.64 -1.80 6.04
C THR A 178 -2.91 -0.44 6.00
N VAL A 179 -3.13 0.42 7.00
CA VAL A 179 -2.44 1.71 7.18
C VAL A 179 -1.47 1.65 8.35
N ASP A 180 -0.49 2.57 8.33
CA ASP A 180 0.51 2.64 9.40
C ASP A 180 0.00 3.39 10.62
N SER A 181 -0.91 4.36 10.43
CA SER A 181 -1.44 5.17 11.51
C SER A 181 -2.82 5.71 11.18
N VAL A 182 -3.63 5.87 12.22
CA VAL A 182 -4.94 6.52 12.20
C VAL A 182 -5.02 7.46 13.41
N TRP A 183 -5.45 8.69 13.18
CA TRP A 183 -5.86 9.61 14.25
C TRP A 183 -7.25 10.13 13.95
N CYS A 184 -8.11 10.08 14.98
CA CYS A 184 -9.56 10.17 14.82
C CYS A 184 -10.22 10.93 15.99
N PRO A 185 -9.99 12.25 16.11
CA PRO A 185 -10.70 13.06 17.08
C PRO A 185 -12.18 13.22 16.68
N THR A 186 -13.07 13.11 17.66
CA THR A 186 -14.52 13.23 17.48
C THR A 186 -15.12 14.24 18.45
N ASN A 187 -16.22 14.88 18.07
CA ASN A 187 -16.94 15.89 18.84
C ASN A 187 -16.07 17.08 19.29
N VAL A 188 -15.16 17.53 18.41
CA VAL A 188 -14.23 18.64 18.68
C VAL A 188 -14.65 19.90 17.92
N GLY A 189 -14.24 21.09 18.38
CA GLY A 189 -14.50 22.34 17.64
C GLY A 189 -13.65 22.46 16.36
N TRP A 190 -12.47 21.83 16.37
CA TRP A 190 -11.58 21.72 15.23
C TRP A 190 -10.55 20.59 15.45
N ALA A 191 -9.94 20.12 14.36
CA ALA A 191 -8.83 19.15 14.36
C ALA A 191 -7.81 19.50 13.26
N ASP A 192 -6.52 19.23 13.51
CA ASP A 192 -5.41 19.43 12.57
C ASP A 192 -4.48 18.21 12.62
N ALA A 193 -4.29 17.57 11.47
CA ALA A 193 -3.48 16.36 11.30
C ALA A 193 -1.98 16.53 11.61
N GLY A 194 -1.49 17.76 11.74
CA GLY A 194 -0.05 18.04 11.64
C GLY A 194 0.47 17.74 10.23
N ALA A 195 1.79 17.67 10.09
CA ALA A 195 2.46 17.34 8.84
C ALA A 195 2.81 15.84 8.82
N VAL A 196 2.40 15.15 7.75
CA VAL A 196 2.64 13.72 7.58
C VAL A 196 3.28 13.48 6.22
N TYR A 197 4.42 12.81 6.19
CA TYR A 197 5.03 12.32 4.96
C TYR A 197 4.43 10.97 4.59
N ALA A 198 3.63 10.92 3.54
CA ALA A 198 2.81 9.76 3.23
C ALA A 198 2.80 9.44 1.73
N MET A 199 2.75 8.14 1.44
CA MET A 199 2.55 7.58 0.09
C MET A 199 1.06 7.41 -0.25
N PHE A 200 0.26 7.20 0.78
CA PHE A 200 -1.19 7.20 0.78
C PHE A 200 -1.62 8.08 1.93
N TYR A 201 -2.41 9.11 1.64
CA TYR A 201 -2.95 10.01 2.65
C TYR A 201 -4.45 10.15 2.44
N GLU A 202 -5.22 9.77 3.44
CA GLU A 202 -6.65 10.02 3.49
C GLU A 202 -6.96 10.91 4.67
N SER A 203 -7.87 11.85 4.46
CA SER A 203 -8.46 12.62 5.54
C SER A 203 -9.95 12.81 5.31
N THR A 204 -10.70 12.83 6.40
CA THR A 204 -12.15 13.00 6.40
C THR A 204 -12.53 14.08 7.40
N CYS A 205 -13.40 14.99 6.97
CA CYS A 205 -14.01 16.01 7.81
C CYS A 205 -15.52 15.82 7.77
N PHE A 206 -16.14 15.66 8.94
CA PHE A 206 -17.59 15.58 9.12
C PHE A 206 -18.06 16.77 9.95
N ALA A 207 -18.95 17.59 9.38
CA ALA A 207 -19.62 18.64 10.12
C ALA A 207 -20.77 18.01 10.94
N ALA A 208 -20.41 17.48 12.12
CA ALA A 208 -21.34 16.73 12.97
C ALA A 208 -22.55 17.58 13.43
N SER A 209 -22.37 18.90 13.55
CA SER A 209 -23.43 19.85 13.88
C SER A 209 -24.64 19.77 12.95
N GLN A 210 -25.84 20.01 13.49
CA GLN A 210 -27.08 20.06 12.71
C GLN A 210 -27.25 21.35 11.91
N ASN A 211 -26.65 22.44 12.36
CA ASN A 211 -26.88 23.77 11.80
C ASN A 211 -25.59 24.54 11.54
N GLN A 212 -24.42 23.98 11.84
CA GLN A 212 -23.14 24.59 11.55
C GLN A 212 -22.37 23.79 10.49
N SER A 213 -21.87 24.52 9.50
CA SER A 213 -20.92 23.98 8.54
C SER A 213 -19.51 23.94 9.13
N ALA A 214 -18.63 23.16 8.52
CA ALA A 214 -17.20 23.17 8.78
C ALA A 214 -16.40 23.68 7.57
N THR A 215 -15.24 24.27 7.82
CA THR A 215 -14.20 24.48 6.83
C THR A 215 -13.28 23.26 6.84
N TYR A 216 -13.09 22.66 5.68
CA TYR A 216 -12.16 21.55 5.48
C TYR A 216 -11.02 21.98 4.56
N THR A 217 -9.80 22.00 5.09
CA THR A 217 -8.60 22.39 4.34
C THR A 217 -7.68 21.19 4.18
N THR A 218 -7.17 20.96 2.98
CA THR A 218 -6.08 20.02 2.71
C THR A 218 -4.92 20.76 2.03
N LYS A 219 -3.68 20.42 2.41
CA LYS A 219 -2.47 21.02 1.84
C LYS A 219 -1.42 19.96 1.54
N SER A 220 -0.55 20.27 0.58
CA SER A 220 0.65 19.51 0.27
C SER A 220 1.89 20.39 0.29
N TRP A 221 3.07 19.80 0.44
CA TRP A 221 4.34 20.54 0.37
C TRP A 221 4.92 20.46 -1.04
N ASN A 222 5.24 21.61 -1.65
CA ASN A 222 5.86 21.61 -2.99
C ASN A 222 7.40 21.62 -2.96
N GLY A 223 8.00 21.43 -1.78
CA GLY A 223 9.44 21.54 -1.55
C GLY A 223 9.88 22.89 -0.97
N SER A 224 9.05 23.93 -1.06
CA SER A 224 9.37 25.28 -0.57
C SER A 224 8.28 25.93 0.28
N ALA A 225 7.02 25.57 0.04
CA ALA A 225 5.86 26.09 0.76
C ALA A 225 4.72 25.07 0.80
N TRP A 226 3.83 25.25 1.79
CA TRP A 226 2.55 24.56 1.83
C TRP A 226 1.63 25.14 0.75
N VAL A 227 1.26 24.31 -0.22
CA VAL A 227 0.27 24.62 -1.26
C VAL A 227 -1.08 24.11 -0.80
N THR A 228 -2.10 24.95 -0.92
CA THR A 228 -3.46 24.56 -0.55
C THR A 228 -4.07 23.74 -1.68
N ASN A 229 -4.32 22.47 -1.41
CA ASN A 229 -4.95 21.56 -2.37
C ASN A 229 -6.44 21.88 -2.45
N ALA A 230 -7.10 22.03 -1.30
CA ALA A 230 -8.51 22.37 -1.22
C ALA A 230 -8.86 23.16 0.05
N VAL A 231 -9.82 24.08 -0.08
CA VAL A 231 -10.60 24.66 1.00
C VAL A 231 -12.07 24.47 0.64
N ASN A 232 -12.75 23.64 1.42
CA ASN A 232 -14.13 23.25 1.19
C ASN A 232 -15.02 23.68 2.36
N THR A 233 -16.28 24.00 2.05
CA THR A 233 -17.32 24.11 3.07
C THR A 233 -18.05 22.78 3.15
N VAL A 234 -17.98 22.14 4.31
CA VAL A 234 -18.72 20.93 4.61
C VAL A 234 -20.04 21.34 5.25
N ALA A 235 -21.15 21.12 4.55
CA ALA A 235 -22.49 21.47 5.02
C ALA A 235 -22.84 20.72 6.32
N PRO A 236 -23.76 21.23 7.14
CA PRO A 236 -24.18 20.55 8.36
C PRO A 236 -24.68 19.14 8.04
N ARG A 237 -24.25 18.14 8.82
CA ARG A 237 -24.55 16.72 8.59
C ARG A 237 -24.05 16.18 7.25
N TYR A 238 -23.00 16.76 6.68
CA TYR A 238 -22.24 16.19 5.57
C TYR A 238 -20.83 15.87 6.00
N TRP A 239 -20.24 14.90 5.33
CA TRP A 239 -18.82 14.61 5.38
C TRP A 239 -18.20 14.77 4.00
N GLN A 240 -16.91 15.07 4.02
CA GLN A 240 -16.06 15.03 2.84
C GLN A 240 -14.81 14.25 3.16
N ARG A 241 -14.41 13.39 2.23
CA ARG A 241 -13.20 12.58 2.29
C ARG A 241 -12.32 12.90 1.09
N TRP A 242 -11.03 13.12 1.36
CA TRP A 242 -10.00 13.27 0.33
C TRP A 242 -9.04 12.09 0.41
N THR A 243 -8.69 11.54 -0.75
CA THR A 243 -7.70 10.46 -0.88
C THR A 243 -6.61 10.87 -1.86
N PHE A 244 -5.37 10.90 -1.36
CA PHE A 244 -4.16 11.21 -2.11
C PHE A 244 -3.26 9.98 -2.15
N GLU A 245 -2.72 9.65 -3.33
CA GLU A 245 -1.92 8.43 -3.56
C GLU A 245 -0.55 8.74 -4.16
N VAL A 246 -0.09 9.98 -4.01
CA VAL A 246 1.23 10.43 -4.45
C VAL A 246 2.07 10.65 -3.21
N LEU A 247 3.36 10.29 -3.28
CA LEU A 247 4.29 10.54 -2.20
C LEU A 247 4.48 12.04 -1.96
N ASN A 248 4.06 12.55 -0.81
CA ASN A 248 4.24 13.94 -0.44
C ASN A 248 4.13 14.14 1.09
N TRP A 249 4.49 15.33 1.58
CA TRP A 249 3.97 15.82 2.85
C TRP A 249 2.55 16.34 2.67
N TYR A 250 1.67 15.87 3.54
CA TYR A 250 0.28 16.29 3.60
C TYR A 250 -0.03 16.86 4.99
N THR A 251 -1.00 17.76 5.01
CA THR A 251 -1.69 18.16 6.23
C THR A 251 -3.15 18.41 5.89
N ALA A 252 -4.03 18.19 6.86
CA ALA A 252 -5.44 18.46 6.72
C ALA A 252 -6.01 18.99 8.03
N ARG A 253 -7.03 19.84 7.90
CA ARG A 253 -7.65 20.54 9.02
C ARG A 253 -9.15 20.64 8.81
N CYS A 254 -9.91 20.35 9.85
CA CYS A 254 -11.37 20.47 9.87
C CYS A 254 -11.73 21.40 11.03
N GLU A 255 -12.48 22.48 10.78
CA GLU A 255 -12.88 23.43 11.83
C GLU A 255 -14.31 23.92 11.63
N SER A 256 -15.09 24.07 12.71
CA SER A 256 -16.40 24.72 12.62
C SER A 256 -16.26 26.17 12.14
N ILE A 257 -17.16 26.63 11.27
CA ILE A 257 -17.15 28.01 10.74
C ILE A 257 -17.54 29.04 11.81
N ASN A 258 -18.32 28.64 12.83
CA ASN A 258 -18.78 29.53 13.89
C ASN A 258 -18.19 29.13 15.25
N THR A 259 -17.59 30.10 15.96
CA THR A 259 -17.03 29.92 17.31
C THR A 259 -18.07 30.05 18.43
N GLY A 260 -19.34 30.29 18.11
CA GLY A 260 -20.46 30.34 19.06
C GLY A 260 -21.53 29.31 18.73
N GLY A 261 -21.85 28.42 19.67
CA GLY A 261 -22.87 27.37 19.54
C GLY A 261 -22.30 25.94 19.42
N ASP A 262 -23.13 25.03 18.88
CA ASP A 262 -22.86 23.59 18.68
C ASP A 262 -21.81 23.34 17.58
N SER A 263 -20.58 23.77 17.88
CA SER A 263 -19.41 23.69 17.02
C SER A 263 -18.73 22.34 17.20
N ARG A 264 -19.19 21.35 16.43
CA ARG A 264 -18.67 19.99 16.47
C ARG A 264 -18.31 19.51 15.08
N VAL A 265 -17.10 19.00 14.97
CA VAL A 265 -16.61 18.23 13.84
C VAL A 265 -16.08 16.89 14.32
N ASP A 266 -16.23 15.89 13.48
CA ASP A 266 -15.45 14.67 13.56
C ASP A 266 -14.41 14.70 12.44
N PHE A 267 -13.19 14.30 12.77
CA PHE A 267 -12.10 14.31 11.83
C PHE A 267 -11.36 12.99 11.91
N SER A 268 -10.93 12.50 10.76
CA SER A 268 -9.92 11.46 10.71
C SER A 268 -8.85 11.81 9.70
N HIS A 269 -7.66 11.31 9.97
CA HIS A 269 -6.72 11.05 8.91
C HIS A 269 -6.11 9.67 9.10
N ARG A 270 -5.72 9.06 7.99
CA ARG A 270 -5.03 7.78 7.99
C ARG A 270 -4.07 7.75 6.83
N PHE A 271 -2.95 7.07 7.03
CA PHE A 271 -1.88 7.14 6.05
C PHE A 271 -0.95 5.94 6.11
N ARG A 272 -0.25 5.73 5.00
CA ARG A 272 0.94 4.87 4.91
C ARG A 272 2.16 5.78 4.81
N TRP A 273 3.16 5.55 5.64
CA TRP A 273 4.36 6.39 5.70
C TRP A 273 5.07 6.42 4.36
N GLY A 274 5.51 7.60 3.94
CA GLY A 274 6.47 7.69 2.85
C GLY A 274 7.77 6.97 3.20
N THR A 275 8.47 6.45 2.19
CA THR A 275 9.77 5.80 2.38
C THR A 275 10.78 6.81 2.95
N PRO A 276 11.44 6.52 4.08
CA PRO A 276 12.46 7.42 4.63
C PRO A 276 13.64 7.57 3.65
N SER A 277 14.44 8.62 3.82
CA SER A 277 15.67 8.75 3.03
C SER A 277 16.65 7.63 3.37
N ILE A 278 17.24 7.02 2.36
CA ILE A 278 18.18 5.91 2.48
C ILE A 278 19.59 6.40 2.14
N GLY A 279 20.57 6.12 3.00
CA GLY A 279 21.97 6.47 2.80
C GLY A 279 22.88 5.24 2.87
N ALA A 280 23.84 5.14 1.95
CA ALA A 280 24.83 4.07 1.93
C ALA A 280 25.80 4.19 3.13
N LEU A 281 26.17 3.04 3.72
CA LEU A 281 27.13 2.94 4.82
C LEU A 281 28.46 2.29 4.40
N GLY A 282 28.50 1.67 3.23
CA GLY A 282 29.61 0.85 2.74
C GLY A 282 29.21 -0.62 2.66
N ASP A 283 30.21 -1.48 2.59
CA ASP A 283 30.09 -2.92 2.43
C ASP A 283 30.90 -3.68 3.49
N PHE A 284 30.30 -4.73 4.06
CA PHE A 284 30.99 -5.66 4.93
C PHE A 284 30.32 -7.03 4.91
N PRO A 285 31.04 -8.09 4.50
CA PRO A 285 32.38 -8.06 3.93
C PRO A 285 32.39 -7.38 2.56
N SER A 286 33.59 -7.00 2.13
CA SER A 286 33.89 -6.47 0.80
C SER A 286 34.86 -7.43 0.13
N ASP A 287 34.61 -7.80 -1.13
CA ASP A 287 35.58 -8.54 -1.94
C ASP A 287 36.05 -9.85 -1.25
N ARG A 288 35.07 -10.70 -0.90
CA ARG A 288 35.32 -11.89 -0.07
C ARG A 288 35.03 -13.19 -0.80
N THR A 289 36.10 -13.89 -1.17
CA THR A 289 36.03 -15.29 -1.59
C THR A 289 36.01 -16.26 -0.40
N TYR A 290 35.04 -17.16 -0.30
CA TYR A 290 34.98 -18.14 0.80
C TYR A 290 35.48 -19.52 0.41
N SER A 291 36.20 -20.17 1.34
CA SER A 291 36.55 -21.58 1.14
C SER A 291 35.30 -22.43 1.29
N GLY A 292 35.00 -23.27 0.29
CA GLY A 292 33.79 -24.10 0.26
C GLY A 292 32.72 -23.63 -0.73
N GLY A 293 33.00 -22.58 -1.52
CA GLY A 293 32.15 -22.17 -2.64
C GLY A 293 30.87 -21.45 -2.22
N TYR A 294 30.88 -20.79 -1.05
CA TYR A 294 29.74 -19.97 -0.65
C TYR A 294 29.56 -18.76 -1.58
N SER A 295 30.64 -18.03 -1.87
CA SER A 295 30.58 -16.85 -2.72
C SER A 295 30.24 -17.16 -4.18
N ASN A 296 30.39 -18.42 -4.61
CA ASN A 296 30.06 -18.82 -5.98
C ASN A 296 28.55 -18.82 -6.21
N ASP A 297 28.12 -18.11 -7.25
CA ASP A 297 26.72 -17.96 -7.66
C ASP A 297 25.78 -17.64 -6.48
N THR A 298 26.11 -16.70 -5.60
CA THR A 298 25.18 -16.32 -4.52
C THR A 298 23.85 -15.81 -5.09
N GLN A 299 22.73 -16.05 -4.41
CA GLN A 299 21.38 -15.80 -4.96
C GLN A 299 20.40 -15.13 -4.00
N GLY A 300 20.64 -15.26 -2.69
CA GLY A 300 19.70 -14.73 -1.70
C GLY A 300 20.24 -14.55 -0.30
N VAL A 301 19.56 -13.70 0.47
CA VAL A 301 19.88 -13.45 1.87
C VAL A 301 18.62 -13.13 2.69
N THR A 302 18.50 -13.73 3.86
CA THR A 302 17.52 -13.33 4.88
C THR A 302 18.08 -13.57 6.28
N HIS A 303 17.30 -13.29 7.32
CA HIS A 303 17.72 -13.51 8.69
C HIS A 303 16.56 -13.89 9.61
N ASP A 304 16.89 -14.54 10.73
CA ASP A 304 16.05 -14.52 11.92
C ASP A 304 16.74 -13.70 13.02
N SER A 305 16.35 -13.88 14.29
CA SER A 305 16.98 -13.17 15.42
C SER A 305 18.38 -13.70 15.80
N ASN A 306 18.79 -14.86 15.28
CA ASN A 306 19.98 -15.60 15.68
C ASN A 306 20.93 -15.93 14.52
N TYR A 307 20.43 -16.02 13.29
CA TYR A 307 21.17 -16.45 12.12
C TYR A 307 20.88 -15.58 10.90
N TRP A 308 21.93 -15.38 10.09
CA TRP A 308 21.82 -15.08 8.67
C TRP A 308 21.63 -16.38 7.89
N PHE A 309 20.79 -16.34 6.87
CA PHE A 309 20.55 -17.43 5.93
C PHE A 309 20.88 -16.93 4.54
N LEU A 310 21.74 -17.65 3.81
CA LEU A 310 22.22 -17.21 2.50
C LEU A 310 22.07 -18.37 1.53
N THR A 311 21.59 -18.10 0.32
CA THR A 311 21.44 -19.10 -0.74
C THR A 311 22.46 -18.86 -1.83
N ASN A 312 22.90 -19.96 -2.45
CA ASN A 312 23.47 -19.96 -3.78
C ASN A 312 22.72 -20.99 -4.63
N THR A 313 23.12 -21.16 -5.88
CA THR A 313 22.50 -22.12 -6.83
C THR A 313 22.24 -23.51 -6.22
N ASN A 314 23.11 -24.01 -5.34
CA ASN A 314 23.09 -25.40 -4.88
C ASN A 314 22.99 -25.60 -3.36
N ASN A 315 23.20 -24.58 -2.55
CA ASN A 315 23.34 -24.72 -1.10
C ASN A 315 22.66 -23.58 -0.34
N ILE A 316 22.39 -23.87 0.92
CA ILE A 316 21.83 -22.92 1.88
C ILE A 316 22.78 -22.87 3.06
N TRP A 317 23.23 -21.68 3.39
CA TRP A 317 24.19 -21.41 4.44
C TRP A 317 23.49 -20.82 5.65
N ARG A 318 24.01 -21.13 6.83
CA ARG A 318 23.53 -20.57 8.10
C ARG A 318 24.69 -20.05 8.92
N VAL A 319 24.67 -18.76 9.21
CA VAL A 319 25.74 -18.06 9.93
C VAL A 319 25.17 -17.42 11.19
N PRO A 320 25.67 -17.75 12.40
CA PRO A 320 25.25 -17.05 13.62
C PRO A 320 25.49 -15.55 13.49
N VAL A 321 24.54 -14.74 13.93
CA VAL A 321 24.58 -13.29 13.75
C VAL A 321 25.77 -12.66 14.48
N GLY A 322 26.11 -13.19 15.66
CA GLY A 322 27.26 -12.73 16.43
C GLY A 322 28.63 -13.12 15.84
N SER A 323 28.65 -13.90 14.75
CA SER A 323 29.87 -14.23 14.03
C SER A 323 30.17 -13.17 12.96
N SER A 324 31.44 -12.94 12.69
CA SER A 324 31.86 -12.07 11.59
C SER A 324 31.49 -12.72 10.26
N LEU A 325 30.84 -11.99 9.37
CA LEU A 325 30.57 -12.48 8.02
C LEU A 325 31.85 -12.68 7.21
N ASN A 326 33.00 -12.10 7.56
CA ASN A 326 34.29 -12.44 6.92
C ASN A 326 34.73 -13.91 7.14
N ASP A 327 34.25 -14.55 8.20
CA ASP A 327 34.61 -15.91 8.54
C ASP A 327 33.84 -16.90 7.66
N ASN A 328 34.41 -18.09 7.41
CA ASN A 328 33.70 -19.12 6.65
C ASN A 328 32.38 -19.49 7.36
N PRO A 329 31.27 -19.62 6.62
CA PRO A 329 29.99 -20.02 7.18
C PRO A 329 30.10 -21.31 7.99
N SER A 330 29.50 -21.31 9.18
CA SER A 330 29.62 -22.42 10.13
C SER A 330 28.81 -23.67 9.75
N TYR A 331 27.78 -23.52 8.92
CA TYR A 331 26.87 -24.59 8.54
C TYR A 331 26.37 -24.40 7.11
N THR A 332 26.29 -25.52 6.39
CA THR A 332 25.77 -25.61 5.02
C THR A 332 24.81 -26.79 4.93
N ALA A 333 23.74 -26.61 4.17
CA ALA A 333 22.84 -27.66 3.76
C ALA A 333 22.74 -27.64 2.23
N SER A 334 22.94 -28.79 1.60
CA SER A 334 22.69 -28.93 0.16
C SER A 334 21.22 -28.72 -0.15
N ASN A 335 20.94 -28.19 -1.35
CA ASN A 335 19.59 -28.01 -1.87
C ASN A 335 18.79 -29.33 -1.75
N PRO A 336 17.76 -29.40 -0.89
CA PRO A 336 17.03 -30.64 -0.65
C PRO A 336 16.11 -31.02 -1.82
N TRP A 337 15.95 -30.12 -2.79
CA TRP A 337 15.17 -30.30 -4.01
C TRP A 337 16.05 -30.47 -5.26
N ALA A 338 17.35 -30.68 -5.06
CA ALA A 338 18.31 -30.94 -6.13
C ALA A 338 17.82 -32.07 -7.07
N GLY A 339 18.01 -31.85 -8.37
CA GLY A 339 17.51 -32.72 -9.44
C GLY A 339 16.17 -32.26 -10.02
N LEU A 340 15.25 -31.76 -9.19
CA LEU A 340 14.04 -31.08 -9.66
C LEU A 340 14.31 -29.60 -9.92
N TYR A 341 14.92 -28.95 -8.93
CA TYR A 341 15.26 -27.54 -8.91
C TYR A 341 16.73 -27.42 -8.57
N ASN A 342 17.49 -26.68 -9.35
CA ASN A 342 18.92 -26.51 -9.16
C ASN A 342 19.31 -25.02 -9.10
N HIS A 343 18.36 -24.16 -8.80
CA HIS A 343 18.59 -22.74 -8.59
C HIS A 343 17.68 -22.26 -7.47
N LEU A 344 18.30 -21.78 -6.39
CA LEU A 344 17.63 -21.23 -5.22
C LEU A 344 17.76 -19.72 -5.28
N GLY A 345 16.67 -18.97 -5.44
CA GLY A 345 16.75 -17.51 -5.48
C GLY A 345 16.80 -16.85 -4.10
N ASP A 346 16.36 -15.59 -4.04
CA ASP A 346 16.29 -14.78 -2.82
C ASP A 346 15.26 -15.33 -1.83
N ILE A 347 15.80 -15.78 -0.70
CA ILE A 347 15.10 -16.43 0.40
C ILE A 347 14.46 -15.37 1.31
N SER A 348 13.30 -15.67 1.92
CA SER A 348 12.68 -14.79 2.92
C SER A 348 12.29 -15.54 4.18
N TYR A 349 12.44 -14.90 5.33
CA TYR A 349 12.03 -15.42 6.64
C TYR A 349 10.73 -14.77 7.11
N GLY A 350 9.76 -15.59 7.51
CA GLY A 350 8.47 -15.11 7.95
C GLY A 350 7.64 -16.18 8.65
N ALA A 351 6.79 -15.78 9.59
CA ALA A 351 5.95 -16.71 10.36
C ALA A 351 6.70 -17.89 11.02
N GLY A 352 8.01 -17.74 11.30
CA GLY A 352 8.85 -18.80 11.86
C GLY A 352 9.41 -19.81 10.83
N TYR A 353 9.27 -19.55 9.54
CA TYR A 353 9.73 -20.40 8.45
C TYR A 353 10.63 -19.65 7.49
N LEU A 354 11.45 -20.40 6.75
CA LEU A 354 12.17 -19.93 5.59
C LEU A 354 11.39 -20.33 4.34
N PHE A 355 11.13 -19.36 3.47
CA PHE A 355 10.52 -19.53 2.16
C PHE A 355 11.59 -19.33 1.10
N ILE A 356 11.77 -20.33 0.24
CA ILE A 356 12.85 -20.34 -0.76
C ILE A 356 12.21 -20.47 -2.13
N PRO A 357 12.51 -19.57 -3.08
CA PRO A 357 12.02 -19.69 -4.43
C PRO A 357 12.89 -20.70 -5.18
N LEU A 358 12.25 -21.56 -5.95
CA LEU A 358 12.89 -22.70 -6.61
C LEU A 358 12.71 -22.58 -8.12
N GLU A 359 13.82 -22.48 -8.81
CA GLU A 359 13.89 -22.41 -10.26
C GLU A 359 14.45 -23.68 -10.86
N ARG A 360 13.95 -24.00 -12.05
CA ARG A 360 14.29 -25.26 -12.72
C ARG A 360 15.75 -25.29 -13.15
N ASN A 361 16.26 -24.21 -13.75
CA ASN A 361 17.60 -24.00 -14.34
C ASN A 361 18.42 -25.25 -14.77
N GLY A 362 17.80 -26.25 -15.41
CA GLY A 362 18.45 -27.50 -15.85
C GLY A 362 18.02 -28.76 -15.10
N GLY A 363 17.30 -28.63 -13.99
CA GLY A 363 16.54 -29.68 -13.31
C GLY A 363 15.28 -30.14 -14.07
N SER A 364 14.57 -31.13 -13.51
CA SER A 364 13.38 -31.73 -14.11
C SER A 364 12.04 -31.16 -13.62
N GLY A 365 12.06 -30.12 -12.78
CA GLY A 365 10.85 -29.40 -12.36
C GLY A 365 10.12 -28.80 -13.57
N SER A 366 8.80 -28.78 -13.55
CA SER A 366 8.00 -28.30 -14.71
C SER A 366 7.69 -26.81 -14.67
N TRP A 367 7.88 -26.17 -13.51
CA TRP A 367 7.48 -24.79 -13.24
C TRP A 367 8.16 -24.29 -11.97
N CYS A 368 8.20 -22.97 -11.76
CA CYS A 368 8.69 -22.40 -10.50
C CYS A 368 7.91 -22.91 -9.27
N SER A 369 8.58 -22.95 -8.13
CA SER A 369 8.02 -23.46 -6.88
C SER A 369 8.49 -22.66 -5.68
N PHE A 370 7.79 -22.79 -4.55
CA PHE A 370 8.30 -22.36 -3.24
C PHE A 370 8.61 -23.56 -2.37
N GLY A 371 9.81 -23.61 -1.83
CA GLY A 371 10.23 -24.51 -0.77
C GLY A 371 9.98 -23.86 0.60
N VAL A 372 9.66 -24.69 1.60
CA VAL A 372 9.52 -24.25 3.00
C VAL A 372 10.37 -25.13 3.91
N MET A 373 11.12 -24.48 4.79
CA MET A 373 11.93 -25.14 5.81
C MET A 373 11.94 -24.36 7.13
N ASN A 374 12.46 -24.98 8.18
CA ASN A 374 12.70 -24.28 9.45
C ASN A 374 14.09 -23.65 9.51
N THR A 375 14.36 -22.87 10.55
CA THR A 375 15.65 -22.18 10.80
C THR A 375 16.81 -23.12 11.17
N SER A 376 16.53 -24.42 11.31
CA SER A 376 17.54 -25.47 11.39
C SER A 376 17.85 -26.11 10.02
N LEU A 377 17.41 -25.48 8.94
CA LEU A 377 17.51 -25.95 7.56
C LEU A 377 16.93 -27.36 7.35
N THR A 378 15.92 -27.73 8.13
CA THR A 378 15.17 -28.98 7.90
C THR A 378 14.04 -28.69 6.91
N PRO A 379 14.04 -29.29 5.71
CA PRO A 379 12.99 -29.08 4.73
C PRO A 379 11.66 -29.69 5.22
N TYR A 380 10.56 -28.99 4.96
CA TYR A 380 9.22 -29.51 5.18
C TYR A 380 8.58 -29.96 3.88
N ALA A 381 8.35 -29.02 2.95
CA ALA A 381 7.67 -29.30 1.69
C ALA A 381 8.06 -28.27 0.63
N TYR A 382 7.66 -28.52 -0.61
CA TYR A 382 7.60 -27.50 -1.66
C TYR A 382 6.25 -27.58 -2.38
N ALA A 383 5.88 -26.52 -3.07
CA ALA A 383 4.70 -26.50 -3.94
C ALA A 383 4.96 -25.67 -5.19
N ILE A 384 4.41 -26.14 -6.31
CA ILE A 384 4.38 -25.40 -7.56
C ILE A 384 3.59 -24.12 -7.36
N VAL A 385 4.15 -22.99 -7.81
CA VAL A 385 3.44 -21.72 -7.80
C VAL A 385 2.24 -21.84 -8.74
N PRO A 386 1.00 -21.62 -8.25
CA PRO A 386 -0.18 -21.78 -9.08
C PRO A 386 -0.16 -20.78 -10.23
N ASP A 387 -0.55 -21.25 -11.41
CA ASP A 387 -0.68 -20.40 -12.59
C ASP A 387 -1.69 -19.27 -12.32
N ALA A 388 -1.25 -18.03 -12.51
CA ALA A 388 -2.07 -16.84 -12.39
C ALA A 388 -2.88 -16.52 -13.67
N GLY A 389 -2.85 -17.43 -14.67
CA GLY A 389 -3.61 -17.33 -15.92
C GLY A 389 -2.98 -16.42 -16.97
N ILE A 390 -1.80 -15.84 -16.69
CA ILE A 390 -1.00 -15.01 -17.58
C ILE A 390 0.47 -15.30 -17.25
N SER A 391 1.28 -15.55 -18.29
CA SER A 391 2.63 -16.12 -18.32
C SER A 391 3.74 -15.39 -17.53
N ASP A 392 3.41 -14.43 -16.67
CA ASP A 392 4.41 -13.50 -16.11
C ASP A 392 5.24 -14.09 -14.97
N GLN A 393 4.91 -15.26 -14.43
CA GLN A 393 5.82 -15.96 -13.50
C GLN A 393 6.66 -17.00 -14.25
N GLY A 394 6.02 -17.79 -15.14
CA GLY A 394 6.73 -18.72 -16.00
C GLY A 394 7.60 -19.73 -15.23
N GLU A 395 8.72 -20.09 -15.85
CA GLU A 395 9.75 -20.95 -15.24
C GLU A 395 10.68 -20.18 -14.28
N SER A 396 10.52 -18.86 -14.15
CA SER A 396 11.41 -17.99 -13.36
C SER A 396 10.79 -17.58 -12.03
N CYS A 397 11.60 -17.60 -10.99
CA CYS A 397 11.23 -17.18 -9.64
C CYS A 397 12.51 -16.82 -8.88
N PRO A 398 13.09 -15.66 -9.18
CA PRO A 398 14.36 -15.25 -8.59
C PRO A 398 14.22 -14.90 -7.11
N TRP A 399 13.01 -14.63 -6.60
CA TRP A 399 12.79 -14.26 -5.21
C TRP A 399 11.42 -14.71 -4.69
N VAL A 400 11.29 -14.81 -3.37
CA VAL A 400 10.00 -14.87 -2.66
C VAL A 400 10.08 -14.01 -1.41
N ALA A 401 9.03 -13.23 -1.12
CA ALA A 401 9.00 -12.34 0.05
C ALA A 401 7.74 -12.59 0.90
N TYR A 402 7.91 -12.72 2.22
CA TYR A 402 6.80 -12.81 3.17
C TYR A 402 6.38 -11.43 3.68
N ASN A 403 5.11 -11.07 3.54
CA ASN A 403 4.60 -9.80 4.07
C ASN A 403 4.07 -9.97 5.50
N PRO A 404 4.70 -9.36 6.53
CA PRO A 404 4.25 -9.49 7.91
C PRO A 404 2.90 -8.80 8.19
N ARG A 405 2.45 -7.89 7.33
CA ARG A 405 1.18 -7.17 7.51
C ARG A 405 -0.04 -8.04 7.22
N ASP A 406 0.04 -8.92 6.23
CA ASP A 406 -1.10 -9.74 5.79
C ASP A 406 -0.83 -11.25 5.77
N GLY A 407 0.40 -11.67 6.06
CA GLY A 407 0.79 -13.08 6.14
C GLY A 407 0.88 -13.80 4.79
N HIS A 408 0.91 -13.08 3.67
CA HIS A 408 0.99 -13.67 2.33
C HIS A 408 2.43 -13.73 1.80
N LEU A 409 2.64 -14.58 0.79
CA LEU A 409 3.88 -14.64 0.02
C LEU A 409 3.71 -13.85 -1.27
N TYR A 410 4.79 -13.21 -1.70
CA TYR A 410 4.86 -12.42 -2.92
C TYR A 410 6.03 -12.89 -3.77
N ALA A 411 5.87 -12.86 -5.09
CA ALA A 411 6.92 -13.15 -6.06
C ALA A 411 6.64 -12.45 -7.40
N SER A 412 7.63 -12.43 -8.27
CA SER A 412 7.50 -12.10 -9.69
C SER A 412 8.48 -12.94 -10.51
N ALA A 413 8.35 -12.95 -11.84
CA ALA A 413 9.48 -13.39 -12.68
C ALA A 413 10.63 -12.37 -12.62
N PHE A 414 11.75 -12.77 -13.22
CA PHE A 414 12.93 -11.94 -13.46
C PHE A 414 12.61 -10.61 -14.16
N ASP A 415 11.83 -10.66 -15.24
CA ASP A 415 11.27 -9.45 -15.86
C ASP A 415 9.78 -9.40 -15.55
N ALA A 416 9.34 -8.35 -14.86
CA ALA A 416 7.99 -8.30 -14.31
C ALA A 416 7.32 -6.96 -14.55
N SER A 417 6.06 -7.01 -15.01
CA SER A 417 5.11 -5.90 -14.90
C SER A 417 4.20 -6.04 -13.68
N TYR A 418 4.25 -7.17 -12.99
CA TYR A 418 3.33 -7.49 -11.92
C TYR A 418 4.01 -8.23 -10.77
N ILE A 419 3.54 -7.98 -9.56
CA ILE A 419 3.83 -8.81 -8.39
C ILE A 419 2.64 -9.72 -8.13
N ASN A 420 2.89 -11.01 -8.00
CA ASN A 420 1.88 -12.01 -7.69
C ASN A 420 1.82 -12.25 -6.17
N LYS A 421 0.60 -12.32 -5.63
CA LYS A 421 0.32 -12.55 -4.21
C LYS A 421 -0.26 -13.95 -4.02
N TYR A 422 0.25 -14.68 -3.05
CA TYR A 422 -0.14 -16.04 -2.74
C TYR A 422 -0.49 -16.18 -1.26
N SER A 423 -1.62 -16.82 -0.99
CA SER A 423 -1.90 -17.37 0.33
C SER A 423 -1.20 -18.71 0.46
N TRP A 424 -0.80 -19.04 1.67
CA TRP A 424 -0.09 -20.28 1.94
C TRP A 424 -0.58 -20.91 3.23
N SER A 425 -0.42 -22.22 3.32
CA SER A 425 -0.55 -22.96 4.58
C SER A 425 0.34 -24.19 4.55
N LEU A 426 0.82 -24.59 5.73
CA LEU A 426 1.63 -25.78 5.91
C LEU A 426 0.86 -26.78 6.79
N ALA A 427 0.62 -27.99 6.27
CA ALA A 427 -0.15 -29.02 6.98
C ALA A 427 0.63 -30.33 7.03
N TYR A 428 0.55 -31.04 8.16
CA TYR A 428 1.09 -32.39 8.28
C TYR A 428 -0.01 -33.42 8.00
N VAL A 429 0.04 -34.03 6.82
CA VAL A 429 -1.00 -34.93 6.29
C VAL A 429 -0.37 -36.25 5.87
N ASN A 430 -0.94 -37.37 6.31
CA ASN A 430 -0.47 -38.71 5.95
C ASN A 430 1.04 -38.94 6.22
N SER A 431 1.53 -38.42 7.35
CA SER A 431 2.94 -38.49 7.77
C SER A 431 3.94 -37.67 6.93
N ALA A 432 3.46 -36.73 6.11
CA ALA A 432 4.30 -35.81 5.35
C ALA A 432 3.80 -34.36 5.51
N TRP A 433 4.73 -33.43 5.45
CA TRP A 433 4.37 -32.01 5.31
C TRP A 433 3.89 -31.72 3.89
N GLN A 434 2.89 -30.86 3.77
CA GLN A 434 2.35 -30.37 2.51
C GLN A 434 2.25 -28.86 2.58
N LEU A 435 2.86 -28.20 1.60
CA LEU A 435 2.69 -26.77 1.37
C LEU A 435 1.51 -26.60 0.41
N ASN A 436 0.49 -25.85 0.83
CA ASN A 436 -0.61 -25.47 -0.03
C ASN A 436 -0.43 -24.00 -0.40
N LEU A 437 -0.37 -23.72 -1.70
CA LEU A 437 -0.34 -22.36 -2.24
C LEU A 437 -1.65 -22.07 -2.98
N SER A 438 -2.14 -20.85 -2.87
CA SER A 438 -3.27 -20.39 -3.68
C SER A 438 -3.04 -18.96 -4.12
N PHE A 439 -3.16 -18.73 -5.42
CA PHE A 439 -3.10 -17.39 -5.99
C PHE A 439 -4.23 -16.54 -5.40
N VAL A 440 -3.89 -15.36 -4.88
CA VAL A 440 -4.84 -14.43 -4.27
C VAL A 440 -5.14 -13.29 -5.22
N SER A 441 -4.10 -12.60 -5.66
CA SER A 441 -4.24 -11.43 -6.52
C SER A 441 -2.94 -11.11 -7.24
N ARG A 442 -3.02 -10.15 -8.16
CA ARG A 442 -1.88 -9.60 -8.87
C ARG A 442 -1.87 -8.08 -8.72
N ILE A 443 -0.67 -7.53 -8.55
CA ILE A 443 -0.45 -6.11 -8.33
C ILE A 443 0.37 -5.58 -9.50
N GLN A 444 -0.22 -4.72 -10.32
CA GLN A 444 0.49 -4.03 -11.41
C GLN A 444 1.56 -3.13 -10.81
N ILE A 445 2.81 -3.32 -11.23
CA ILE A 445 3.90 -2.40 -10.90
C ILE A 445 3.65 -1.10 -11.66
N LYS A 446 3.73 0.01 -10.94
CA LYS A 446 3.48 1.35 -11.47
C LYS A 446 4.57 2.32 -11.06
N ASP A 447 4.82 3.31 -11.89
CA ASP A 447 5.63 4.45 -11.48
C ASP A 447 4.96 5.24 -10.34
N LYS A 448 5.66 6.26 -9.84
CA LYS A 448 5.15 7.17 -8.79
C LYS A 448 3.86 7.90 -9.17
N TYR A 449 3.57 8.03 -10.47
CA TYR A 449 2.35 8.64 -10.99
C TYR A 449 1.23 7.62 -11.18
N GLY A 450 1.45 6.33 -10.99
CA GLY A 450 0.43 5.30 -11.16
C GLY A 450 0.32 4.74 -12.58
N ASN A 451 1.28 5.05 -13.47
CA ASN A 451 1.32 4.43 -14.79
C ASN A 451 1.94 3.05 -14.71
N PRO A 452 1.41 2.03 -15.41
CA PRO A 452 2.03 0.71 -15.51
C PRO A 452 3.47 0.79 -16.00
N VAL A 453 4.39 0.09 -15.32
CA VAL A 453 5.79 -0.07 -15.73
C VAL A 453 6.20 -1.53 -15.60
N SER A 454 7.29 -1.88 -16.27
CA SER A 454 7.99 -3.15 -16.09
C SER A 454 9.35 -2.88 -15.44
N LEU A 455 9.76 -3.77 -14.56
CA LEU A 455 11.11 -3.86 -14.04
C LEU A 455 11.79 -5.07 -14.67
N THR A 456 13.10 -4.97 -14.86
CA THR A 456 13.92 -6.02 -15.49
C THR A 456 14.97 -6.53 -14.51
N SER A 457 15.36 -7.79 -14.68
CA SER A 457 16.38 -8.44 -13.85
C SER A 457 16.15 -8.25 -12.35
N LEU A 458 14.91 -8.50 -11.89
CA LEU A 458 14.59 -8.54 -10.48
C LEU A 458 15.21 -9.79 -9.86
N GLN A 459 16.14 -9.61 -8.92
CA GLN A 459 16.90 -10.71 -8.30
C GLN A 459 16.53 -10.95 -6.84
N GLY A 460 15.93 -9.96 -6.18
CA GLY A 460 15.64 -10.05 -4.75
C GLY A 460 14.45 -9.23 -4.32
N ALA A 461 13.82 -9.64 -3.22
CA ALA A 461 12.82 -8.82 -2.57
C ALA A 461 12.60 -9.16 -1.09
N GLU A 462 12.32 -8.13 -0.30
CA GLU A 462 11.99 -8.30 1.12
C GLU A 462 10.96 -7.26 1.56
N PHE A 463 10.09 -7.67 2.50
CA PHE A 463 9.15 -6.75 3.12
C PHE A 463 9.71 -6.10 4.37
N SER A 464 9.44 -4.82 4.46
CA SER A 464 9.59 -4.05 5.68
C SER A 464 8.40 -4.30 6.64
N ASN A 465 8.55 -4.03 7.94
CA ASN A 465 7.50 -4.30 8.94
C ASN A 465 6.23 -3.46 8.70
N THR A 466 6.36 -2.31 8.04
CA THR A 466 5.24 -1.49 7.60
C THR A 466 4.52 -2.03 6.36
N GLY A 467 5.09 -3.04 5.69
CA GLY A 467 4.50 -3.68 4.52
C GLY A 467 4.84 -2.99 3.19
N LYS A 468 5.95 -2.25 3.13
CA LYS A 468 6.55 -1.82 1.85
C LYS A 468 7.46 -2.93 1.32
N LEU A 469 7.40 -3.16 0.02
CA LEU A 469 8.22 -4.16 -0.67
C LEU A 469 9.47 -3.49 -1.24
N TYR A 470 10.65 -4.01 -0.90
CA TYR A 470 11.92 -3.59 -1.47
C TYR A 470 12.30 -4.59 -2.56
N LEU A 471 12.59 -4.12 -3.77
CA LEU A 471 12.84 -4.93 -4.95
C LEU A 471 14.24 -4.63 -5.49
N VAL A 472 15.12 -5.62 -5.51
CA VAL A 472 16.47 -5.51 -6.07
C VAL A 472 16.39 -5.75 -7.57
N SER A 473 16.89 -4.81 -8.37
CA SER A 473 17.04 -4.96 -9.81
C SER A 473 18.52 -4.84 -10.18
N ASP A 474 19.07 -5.93 -10.68
CA ASP A 474 20.45 -5.99 -11.12
C ASP A 474 20.69 -5.03 -12.30
N SER A 475 19.88 -5.14 -13.35
CA SER A 475 19.99 -4.27 -14.54
C SER A 475 19.88 -2.77 -14.26
N ALA A 476 19.20 -2.38 -13.17
CA ALA A 476 19.09 -0.99 -12.75
C ALA A 476 20.20 -0.55 -11.78
N GLY A 477 20.99 -1.48 -11.25
CA GLY A 477 21.93 -1.23 -10.16
C GLY A 477 21.25 -0.57 -8.96
N ALA A 478 20.04 -1.01 -8.60
CA ALA A 478 19.19 -0.27 -7.66
C ALA A 478 18.23 -1.16 -6.87
N VAL A 479 17.78 -0.60 -5.73
CA VAL A 479 16.65 -1.13 -4.98
C VAL A 479 15.46 -0.18 -5.16
N TYR A 480 14.37 -0.70 -5.71
CA TYR A 480 13.10 -0.01 -5.77
C TYR A 480 12.29 -0.24 -4.49
N VAL A 481 11.56 0.77 -4.03
CA VAL A 481 10.64 0.64 -2.89
C VAL A 481 9.22 0.82 -3.39
N MET A 482 8.41 -0.23 -3.26
CA MET A 482 7.05 -0.29 -3.78
C MET A 482 6.02 -0.31 -2.64
N ASP A 483 4.94 0.44 -2.85
CA ASP A 483 3.71 0.20 -2.11
C ASP A 483 2.94 -0.97 -2.72
N VAL A 484 2.88 -2.12 -2.05
CA VAL A 484 2.02 -3.22 -2.50
C VAL A 484 0.55 -2.90 -2.38
N PHE A 485 0.18 -1.83 -1.66
CA PHE A 485 -1.20 -1.37 -1.64
C PHE A 485 -1.64 -0.98 -3.07
N ASN A 486 -1.03 0.03 -3.68
CA ASN A 486 -1.48 0.52 -4.99
C ASN A 486 -0.57 0.13 -6.17
N GLY A 487 0.52 -0.58 -5.90
CA GLY A 487 1.53 -1.02 -6.87
C GLY A 487 2.55 0.05 -7.25
N ARG A 488 2.56 1.22 -6.59
CA ARG A 488 3.42 2.35 -6.99
C ARG A 488 4.82 2.24 -6.39
N LEU A 489 5.81 2.42 -7.26
CA LEU A 489 7.19 2.69 -6.90
C LEU A 489 7.28 4.08 -6.28
N GLN A 490 7.71 4.13 -5.02
CA GLN A 490 7.85 5.35 -4.24
C GLN A 490 9.16 6.05 -4.55
N THR A 491 10.23 5.25 -4.53
CA THR A 491 11.59 5.70 -4.71
C THR A 491 12.45 4.54 -5.17
N ALA A 492 13.67 4.87 -5.58
CA ALA A 492 14.74 3.92 -5.76
C ALA A 492 16.02 4.54 -5.20
N PHE A 493 16.90 3.71 -4.67
CA PHE A 493 18.26 4.12 -4.34
C PHE A 493 19.25 3.23 -5.07
N GLY A 494 20.30 3.85 -5.58
CA GLY A 494 21.35 3.14 -6.29
C GLY A 494 22.16 2.28 -5.34
N VAL A 495 22.52 1.09 -5.83
CA VAL A 495 23.56 0.25 -5.26
C VAL A 495 24.82 0.50 -6.08
N GLN A 496 25.96 0.65 -5.41
CA GLN A 496 27.22 0.77 -6.14
C GLN A 496 27.55 -0.58 -6.76
N VAL A 497 27.45 -0.66 -8.09
CA VAL A 497 27.76 -1.83 -8.92
C VAL A 497 28.69 -1.41 -10.04
N ASP A 498 29.74 -2.19 -10.31
CA ASP A 498 30.58 -2.13 -11.49
C ASP A 498 30.21 -3.28 -12.44
N HIS A 499 29.17 -3.07 -13.26
CA HIS A 499 28.78 -4.09 -14.26
C HIS A 499 29.89 -4.39 -15.29
N GLY A 500 30.96 -3.59 -15.34
CA GLY A 500 32.12 -3.88 -16.18
C GLY A 500 32.97 -5.05 -15.67
N SER A 501 32.85 -5.41 -14.39
CA SER A 501 33.54 -6.54 -13.77
C SER A 501 32.67 -7.78 -13.58
N TYR A 502 31.42 -7.78 -14.06
CA TYR A 502 30.43 -8.86 -13.82
C TYR A 502 29.87 -8.89 -12.39
N GLU A 503 29.81 -7.72 -11.73
CA GLU A 503 29.05 -7.59 -10.49
C GLU A 503 27.53 -7.71 -10.74
N GLU A 504 26.88 -8.60 -9.98
CA GLU A 504 25.46 -8.91 -10.03
C GLU A 504 24.80 -8.76 -8.65
N LEU A 505 23.63 -8.11 -8.58
CA LEU A 505 22.87 -7.98 -7.32
C LEU A 505 22.03 -9.23 -7.07
N GLU A 506 22.17 -9.85 -5.90
CA GLU A 506 21.71 -11.24 -5.65
C GLU A 506 20.96 -11.40 -4.32
N GLY A 507 20.01 -10.51 -4.04
CA GLY A 507 19.12 -10.62 -2.90
C GLY A 507 19.18 -9.45 -1.91
N ILE A 508 18.19 -9.38 -1.01
CA ILE A 508 18.05 -8.30 -0.04
C ILE A 508 17.44 -8.79 1.26
N THR A 509 17.86 -8.18 2.36
CA THR A 509 17.14 -8.32 3.62
C THR A 509 17.06 -7.03 4.42
N LEU A 510 16.04 -6.92 5.27
CA LEU A 510 15.74 -5.73 6.06
C LEU A 510 15.86 -6.05 7.55
N TRP A 511 16.92 -5.56 8.18
CA TRP A 511 17.16 -5.75 9.60
C TRP A 511 17.87 -4.58 10.24
N ASP A 512 17.29 -4.01 11.30
CA ASP A 512 18.02 -3.05 12.13
C ASP A 512 19.09 -3.74 13.00
N VAL A 513 20.34 -3.61 12.60
CA VAL A 513 21.52 -4.15 13.30
C VAL A 513 22.42 -3.06 13.89
N ASP A 514 21.94 -1.82 13.97
CA ASP A 514 22.70 -0.70 14.58
C ASP A 514 23.02 -0.92 16.07
N SER A 515 22.41 -1.91 16.72
CA SER A 515 22.77 -2.36 18.08
C SER A 515 24.16 -3.01 18.18
N GLY A 516 24.81 -3.32 17.05
CA GLY A 516 26.11 -3.99 17.00
C GLY A 516 26.04 -5.50 17.23
N VAL A 517 24.86 -6.11 17.08
CA VAL A 517 24.66 -7.56 17.22
C VAL A 517 25.40 -8.36 16.13
N ALA A 518 25.59 -7.76 14.94
CA ALA A 518 26.29 -8.35 13.81
C ALA A 518 27.64 -7.64 13.60
N PRO A 519 28.79 -8.27 13.89
CA PRO A 519 30.09 -7.63 13.75
C PRO A 519 30.35 -7.12 12.33
N GLY A 520 30.67 -5.84 12.19
CA GLY A 520 30.99 -5.18 10.91
C GLY A 520 29.78 -4.77 10.07
N VAL A 521 28.58 -5.25 10.40
CA VAL A 521 27.33 -4.89 9.71
C VAL A 521 26.60 -3.80 10.50
N SER A 522 26.04 -2.80 9.82
CA SER A 522 25.22 -1.74 10.43
C SER A 522 24.14 -1.27 9.46
N GLY A 523 23.18 -0.47 9.93
CA GLY A 523 22.03 -0.02 9.14
C GLY A 523 20.82 -0.93 9.25
N GLN A 524 19.90 -0.78 8.30
CA GLN A 524 18.59 -1.44 8.29
C GLN A 524 18.30 -2.22 7.01
N ILE A 525 19.02 -1.96 5.93
CA ILE A 525 18.81 -2.59 4.63
C ILE A 525 20.14 -3.13 4.16
N HIS A 526 20.17 -4.40 3.78
CA HIS A 526 21.38 -5.10 3.38
C HIS A 526 21.16 -5.82 2.07
N VAL A 527 22.03 -5.55 1.09
CA VAL A 527 21.91 -6.08 -0.28
C VAL A 527 23.11 -6.96 -0.56
N GLN A 528 22.85 -8.19 -0.99
CA GLN A 528 23.88 -9.13 -1.43
C GLN A 528 24.27 -8.83 -2.87
N MET A 529 25.56 -8.93 -3.17
CA MET A 529 26.09 -8.79 -4.52
C MET A 529 27.23 -9.81 -4.72
N CYS A 530 27.22 -10.42 -5.90
CA CYS A 530 28.23 -11.36 -6.38
C CYS A 530 29.09 -10.64 -7.43
N ASP A 531 30.39 -10.92 -7.48
CA ASP A 531 31.26 -10.55 -8.60
C ASP A 531 31.68 -11.83 -9.31
N ASN A 532 31.11 -12.09 -10.50
CA ASN A 532 31.24 -13.38 -11.17
C ASN A 532 32.59 -13.51 -11.87
N ASP A 533 33.49 -14.29 -11.25
CA ASP A 533 34.91 -14.28 -11.55
C ASP A 533 35.34 -15.62 -12.16
N TRP A 534 35.65 -15.62 -13.47
CA TRP A 534 36.02 -16.84 -14.18
C TRP A 534 37.43 -17.33 -13.76
N PRO A 535 37.62 -18.62 -13.35
CA PRO A 535 36.71 -19.75 -13.57
C PRO A 535 35.81 -20.19 -12.42
N ASP A 536 36.01 -19.78 -11.17
CA ASP A 536 35.21 -20.20 -9.99
C ASP A 536 35.78 -19.48 -8.73
N SER A 537 35.84 -18.15 -8.73
CA SER A 537 36.41 -17.40 -7.60
C SER A 537 35.60 -16.16 -7.26
N ASP A 538 34.29 -16.29 -7.40
CA ASP A 538 33.37 -15.17 -7.20
C ASP A 538 33.57 -14.54 -5.83
N ASP A 539 33.49 -13.22 -5.82
CA ASP A 539 33.65 -12.42 -4.62
C ASP A 539 32.30 -11.95 -4.10
N PHE A 540 32.12 -12.13 -2.79
CA PHE A 540 30.89 -11.74 -2.11
C PHE A 540 31.03 -10.35 -1.50
N TYR A 541 30.00 -9.54 -1.74
CA TYR A 541 29.84 -8.22 -1.16
C TYR A 541 28.50 -8.14 -0.46
N PHE A 542 28.48 -7.50 0.72
CA PHE A 542 27.25 -7.23 1.43
C PHE A 542 27.12 -5.73 1.71
N LYS A 543 26.33 -5.06 0.86
CA LYS A 543 26.15 -3.60 0.86
C LYS A 543 25.18 -3.22 1.96
N HIS A 544 25.41 -2.11 2.65
CA HIS A 544 24.60 -1.68 3.79
C HIS A 544 24.06 -0.27 3.63
N TYR A 545 22.82 -0.07 4.08
CA TYR A 545 22.15 1.21 4.01
C TYR A 545 21.41 1.53 5.31
N ARG A 546 21.38 2.81 5.64
CA ARG A 546 20.64 3.37 6.78
C ARG A 546 19.40 4.10 6.30
N ALA A 547 18.28 3.80 6.94
CA ALA A 547 17.10 4.65 6.85
C ALA A 547 17.20 5.80 7.86
N SER A 548 16.82 7.01 7.45
CA SER A 548 16.80 8.17 8.37
C SER A 548 15.77 8.03 9.49
N GLU A 549 14.73 7.23 9.28
CA GLU A 549 13.69 6.92 10.26
C GLU A 549 13.38 5.41 10.23
N PRO A 550 14.19 4.57 10.91
CA PRO A 550 14.04 3.11 10.90
C PRO A 550 12.65 2.61 11.29
N SER A 551 11.93 3.33 12.16
CA SER A 551 10.57 2.97 12.58
C SER A 551 9.51 3.06 11.46
N LYS A 552 9.88 3.61 10.29
CA LYS A 552 9.01 3.69 9.10
C LYS A 552 9.30 2.58 8.07
N LEU A 553 10.24 1.70 8.37
CA LEU A 553 10.48 0.44 7.66
C LEU A 553 9.48 -0.59 8.15
#